data_AF-A0A523UYS3-F1
#
_entry.id   AF-A0A523UYS3-F1
#
_cell.length_a   1.000
_cell.length_b   1.000
_cell.length_c   1.000
_cell.angle_alpha   90.00
_cell.angle_beta   90.00
_cell.angle_gamma   90.00
#
_symmetry.space_group_name_H-M   'P 1'
#
loop_
_entity.id
_entity.type
_entity.pdbx_description
1 polymer ?
#
loop_
_entity_poly.entity_id
_entity_poly.type
_entity_poly.pdbx_seq_one_letter_code
_entity_poly.pdbx_strand_id
1 'polypeptide(L)' 'MIKEAINSLVSGNSLSFEQAAAVMAEIMSGEATPAQIAAFITA' A
#
# COMPACT_ATOMS: atom_id res chain seq x y z
N MET A 1 -0.29 -4.56 6.09
CA MET A 1 0.90 -4.46 5.22
C MET A 1 0.95 -3.14 4.46
N ILE A 2 -0.20 -2.51 4.24
CA ILE A 2 -0.28 -1.22 3.52
C ILE A 2 0.57 -0.11 4.17
N LYS A 3 0.74 -0.12 5.50
CA LYS A 3 1.55 0.90 6.20
C LYS A 3 3.04 0.79 5.86
N GLU A 4 3.57 -0.42 5.83
CA GLU A 4 4.95 -0.69 5.46
C GLU A 4 5.19 -0.34 3.98
N ALA A 5 4.23 -0.66 3.12
CA ALA A 5 4.27 -0.32 1.71
C ALA A 5 4.28 1.19 1.46
N ILE A 6 3.43 1.96 2.15
CA ILE A 6 3.45 3.44 2.11
C ILE A 6 4.82 3.96 2.51
N ASN A 7 5.40 3.47 3.62
CA ASN A 7 6.73 3.89 4.06
C ASN A 7 7.82 3.63 3.01
N SER A 8 7.73 2.50 2.30
CA SER A 8 8.67 2.18 1.22
C SER A 8 8.53 3.15 0.05
N LEU A 9 7.30 3.39 -0.39
CA LEU A 9 6.97 4.28 -1.51
C LEU A 9 7.41 5.73 -1.25
N VAL A 10 7.06 6.30 -0.08
CA VAL A 10 7.47 7.67 0.29
C VAL A 10 8.99 7.82 0.46
N SER A 11 9.70 6.72 0.67
CA SER A 11 11.17 6.69 0.69
C SER A 11 11.78 6.60 -0.72
N GLY A 12 10.97 6.63 -1.77
CA GLY A 12 11.39 6.54 -3.18
C GLY A 12 11.66 5.12 -3.68
N ASN A 13 11.29 4.09 -2.91
CA ASN A 13 11.51 2.70 -3.30
C ASN A 13 10.26 2.12 -3.97
N SER A 14 10.47 1.34 -5.04
CA SER A 14 9.40 0.57 -5.68
C SER A 14 9.08 -0.70 -4.91
N LEU A 15 7.82 -1.13 -4.98
CA LEU A 15 7.37 -2.43 -4.47
C LEU A 15 7.60 -3.52 -5.52
N SER A 16 7.87 -4.74 -5.07
CA SER A 16 7.78 -5.92 -5.93
C SER A 16 6.32 -6.18 -6.33
N PHE A 17 6.12 -7.01 -7.35
CA PHE A 17 4.79 -7.43 -7.77
C PHE A 17 4.02 -8.11 -6.62
N GLU A 18 4.68 -9.00 -5.87
CA GLU A 18 4.09 -9.73 -4.75
C GLU A 18 3.67 -8.78 -3.62
N GLN A 19 4.50 -7.78 -3.31
CA GLN A 19 4.18 -6.76 -2.31
C GLN A 19 2.99 -5.91 -2.74
N ALA A 20 2.95 -5.46 -3.99
CA ALA A 20 1.83 -4.69 -4.52
C ALA A 20 0.54 -5.51 -4.53
N ALA A 21 0.60 -6.79 -4.93
CA ALA A 21 -0.54 -7.70 -4.91
C ALA A 21 -1.08 -7.92 -3.48
N ALA A 22 -0.19 -8.08 -2.49
CA ALA A 22 -0.59 -8.23 -1.09
C ALA A 22 -1.30 -6.98 -0.56
N VAL A 23 -0.80 -5.78 -0.88
CA VAL A 23 -1.48 -4.53 -0.51
C VAL A 23 -2.84 -4.41 -1.18
N MET A 24 -2.94 -4.76 -2.47
CA MET A 24 -4.23 -4.75 -3.17
C MET A 24 -5.24 -5.72 -2.56
N ALA A 25 -4.80 -6.90 -2.09
CA ALA A 25 -5.67 -7.82 -1.38
C ALA A 25 -6.23 -7.22 -0.07
N GLU A 26 -5.41 -6.52 0.71
CA GLU A 26 -5.82 -5.81 1.94
C GLU A 26 -6.80 -4.65 1.65
N ILE A 27 -6.63 -3.96 0.52
CA ILE A 27 -7.57 -2.92 0.06
C ILE A 27 -8.91 -3.55 -0.34
N MET A 28 -8.89 -4.62 -1.14
CA MET A 28 -10.10 -5.28 -1.65
C MET A 28 -10.86 -6.04 -0.55
N SER A 29 -10.18 -6.50 0.52
CA SER A 29 -10.85 -7.11 1.68
C SER A 29 -11.56 -6.08 2.57
N GLY A 30 -11.31 -4.78 2.38
CA GLY A 30 -11.87 -3.71 3.20
C GLY A 30 -11.14 -3.48 4.52
N GLU A 31 -9.96 -4.08 4.71
CA GLU A 31 -9.13 -3.90 5.90
C GLU A 31 -8.40 -2.55 5.91
N ALA A 32 -8.13 -1.98 4.73
CA ALA A 32 -7.50 -0.68 4.59
C ALA A 32 -8.50 0.47 4.78
N THR A 33 -8.15 1.43 5.64
CA THR A 33 -8.95 2.65 5.82
C THR A 33 -8.87 3.56 4.58
N PRO A 34 -9.88 4.44 4.34
CA PRO A 34 -9.82 5.41 3.24
C PRO A 34 -8.56 6.28 3.26
N ALA A 35 -8.06 6.65 4.44
CA ALA A 35 -6.83 7.43 4.59
C ALA A 35 -5.57 6.64 4.16
N GLN A 36 -5.50 5.35 4.47
CA GLN A 36 -4.39 4.50 4.04
C GLN A 36 -4.40 4.27 2.52
N ILE A 37 -5.58 4.08 1.93
CA ILE A 37 -5.72 3.94 0.48
C ILE A 37 -5.27 5.23 -0.22
N ALA A 38 -5.74 6.40 0.25
CA ALA A 38 -5.33 7.69 -0.30
C ALA A 38 -3.82 7.94 -0.18
N ALA A 39 -3.23 7.60 0.97
CA ALA A 39 -1.79 7.70 1.19
C ALA A 39 -1.00 6.78 0.24
N PHE A 40 -1.44 5.54 0.06
CA PHE A 40 -0.80 4.58 -0.84
C PHE A 40 -0.85 4.99 -2.31
N ILE A 41 -1.95 5.59 -2.77
CA ILE A 41 -2.09 6.05 -4.16
C ILE A 41 -1.23 7.30 -4.44
N THR A 42 -0.99 8.11 -3.41
CA THR A 42 -0.22 9.37 -3.53
C THR A 42 1.29 9.17 -3.40
N ALA A 43 1.70 8.22 -2.57
CA ALA A 43 3.10 7.90 -2.25
C ALA A 43 3.86 7.33 -3.45
#